data_AF-A0A814IQK6-F1
#
_entry.id   AF-A0A814IQK6-F1
#
_cell.length_a   1.000
_cell.length_b   1.000
_cell.length_c   1.000
_cell.angle_alpha   90.00
_cell.angle_beta   90.00
_cell.angle_gamma   90.00
#
_symmetry.space_group_name_H-M   'P 1'
#
loop_
_entity.id
_entity.type
_entity.pdbx_description
1 polymer ?
#
loop_
_entity_poly.entity_id
_entity_poly.type
_entity_poly.pdbx_seq_one_letter_code
_entity_poly.pdbx_strand_id
1 'polypeptide(L)'
;MSLFNRKYIAPPSSPIISNTTRIRSASLATNSAYGRGFFEPGAYSIALKRCENGHDLAQQLADMFDERAQIELAYANQLRHWSYKWRNELSKSQEYGTNKKVWDQLATTGEPMAYVHSTLSASLSESLIPNLRQWRKEHYERYLLHYKKTKEFERDFLDAQKSWNKLLDKISECKSMYYSACKASKLASEAENKSIYYLACKSSKLVDDAESKSSGEQRKKLADKVDTARREIIFTRTKYQQAINEAREQRPNYESTMKTIFERTQAFEKRRLDFFKETYDEYAKILEIATIDNSILKTMNANFKASLLVHDSLQDLLWWDQNYGTQTNSRWPEYEEYID
;
A
#
# COMPACT_ATOMS: atom_id res chain seq x y z
N MET A 1 -2.43 -5.48 26.26
CA MET A 1 -3.11 -4.79 25.14
C MET A 1 -2.56 -3.38 25.01
N SER A 2 -1.78 -3.11 23.96
CA SER A 2 -1.57 -1.81 23.30
C SER A 2 -0.28 -1.92 22.47
N LEU A 3 -0.40 -2.55 21.29
CA LEU A 3 0.66 -2.65 20.28
C LEU A 3 0.16 -2.10 18.94
N PHE A 4 -0.55 -0.98 18.93
CA PHE A 4 -0.87 -0.29 17.69
C PHE A 4 -0.84 1.22 17.90
N ASN A 5 0.38 1.77 17.92
CA ASN A 5 0.59 3.20 17.74
C ASN A 5 1.67 3.42 16.66
N ARG A 6 1.40 2.89 15.46
CA ARG A 6 2.09 3.33 14.23
C ARG A 6 1.21 4.41 13.60
N LYS A 7 1.77 5.62 13.48
CA LYS A 7 1.15 6.73 12.73
C LYS A 7 0.72 6.23 11.36
N TYR A 8 -0.58 6.13 11.14
CA TYR A 8 -1.19 5.77 9.87
C TYR A 8 -0.92 6.92 8.88
N ILE A 9 -0.02 6.71 7.92
CA ILE A 9 0.14 7.60 6.76
C ILE A 9 -0.82 7.05 5.71
N ALA A 10 -1.97 7.70 5.56
CA ALA A 10 -2.96 7.31 4.56
C ALA A 10 -2.33 7.36 3.15
N PRO A 11 -2.55 6.33 2.30
CA PRO A 11 -2.15 6.41 0.90
C PRO A 11 -2.93 7.56 0.21
N PRO A 12 -2.33 8.26 -0.77
CA PRO A 12 -3.05 9.25 -1.53
C PRO A 12 -4.24 8.59 -2.23
N SER A 13 -5.43 9.19 -2.07
CA SER A 13 -6.65 8.75 -2.73
C SER A 13 -6.49 8.80 -4.24
N SER A 14 -7.09 7.82 -4.94
CA SER A 14 -7.18 7.81 -6.40
C SER A 14 -7.79 9.12 -6.89
N PRO A 15 -7.21 9.80 -7.91
CA PRO A 15 -7.75 11.08 -8.37
C PRO A 15 -9.13 10.88 -8.99
N ILE A 16 -10.15 11.47 -8.36
CA ILE A 16 -11.47 11.69 -8.95
C ILE A 16 -11.31 12.84 -9.95
N ILE A 17 -11.51 12.56 -11.23
CA ILE A 17 -11.45 13.57 -12.30
C ILE A 17 -12.72 14.41 -12.22
N SER A 18 -12.62 15.63 -11.68
CA SER A 18 -13.65 16.65 -11.80
C SER A 18 -13.18 17.77 -12.74
N ASN A 19 -13.89 17.93 -13.85
CA ASN A 19 -13.67 19.00 -14.83
C ASN A 19 -14.22 20.31 -14.27
N THR A 20 -13.37 21.28 -13.92
CA THR A 20 -13.76 22.69 -13.95
C THR A 20 -12.56 23.59 -14.25
N THR A 21 -12.65 24.25 -15.39
CA THR A 21 -11.70 25.21 -15.96
C THR A 21 -11.64 26.51 -15.16
N ARG A 22 -10.45 26.94 -14.73
CA ARG A 22 -10.15 28.37 -14.56
C ARG A 22 -8.67 28.66 -14.79
N ILE A 23 -8.39 29.37 -15.88
CA ILE A 23 -7.07 29.77 -16.36
C ILE A 23 -6.54 30.93 -15.49
N ARG A 24 -5.46 30.70 -14.73
CA ARG A 24 -4.53 31.75 -14.23
C ARG A 24 -3.13 31.15 -14.04
N SER A 25 -2.13 31.80 -14.67
CA SER A 25 -0.67 31.57 -14.56
C SER A 25 -0.21 30.12 -14.38
N ALA A 26 0.06 29.42 -15.48
CA ALA A 26 0.59 28.05 -15.49
C ALA A 26 2.05 28.00 -14.98
N SER A 27 2.22 28.12 -13.66
CA SER A 27 2.92 27.04 -12.96
C SER A 27 2.20 25.78 -13.40
N LEU A 28 2.84 24.90 -14.20
CA LEU A 28 2.24 23.59 -14.49
C LEU A 28 2.01 22.94 -13.13
N ALA A 29 0.77 23.01 -12.63
CA ALA A 29 0.37 22.30 -11.43
C ALA A 29 0.68 20.84 -11.73
N THR A 30 1.69 20.31 -11.07
CA THR A 30 2.09 18.93 -11.27
C THR A 30 0.91 18.09 -10.77
N ASN A 31 0.32 17.28 -11.65
CA ASN A 31 -0.72 16.31 -11.27
C ASN A 31 -0.13 15.12 -10.48
N SER A 32 1.16 15.20 -10.16
CA SER A 32 1.87 14.23 -9.35
C SER A 32 1.48 14.42 -7.89
N ALA A 33 1.04 13.33 -7.26
CA ALA A 33 0.80 13.28 -5.82
C ALA A 33 2.04 13.67 -4.97
N TYR A 34 3.23 13.73 -5.59
CA TYR A 34 4.50 14.03 -4.95
C TYR A 34 5.07 15.41 -5.34
N GLY A 35 4.29 16.23 -6.04
CA GLY A 35 4.66 17.60 -6.40
C GLY A 35 5.74 17.73 -7.48
N ARG A 36 6.35 16.63 -7.93
CA ARG A 36 7.36 16.59 -9.01
C ARG A 36 6.96 15.67 -10.14
N GLY A 37 7.27 16.05 -11.38
CA GLY A 37 7.05 15.22 -12.56
C GLY A 37 8.00 14.02 -12.61
N PHE A 38 7.56 12.90 -13.18
CA PHE A 38 8.35 11.66 -13.28
C PHE A 38 9.72 11.85 -13.96
N PHE A 39 9.80 12.70 -14.98
CA PHE A 39 11.02 12.98 -15.72
C PHE A 39 11.99 13.93 -15.00
N GLU A 40 11.63 14.45 -13.83
CA GLU A 40 12.54 15.25 -13.02
C GLU A 40 13.65 14.37 -12.41
N PRO A 41 14.87 14.92 -12.21
CA PRO A 41 15.97 14.19 -11.60
C PRO A 41 15.56 13.50 -10.28
N GLY A 42 15.81 12.19 -10.20
CA GLY A 42 15.51 11.37 -9.01
C GLY A 42 14.03 11.12 -8.69
N ALA A 43 13.07 11.66 -9.46
CA ALA A 43 11.64 11.45 -9.20
C ALA A 43 11.18 9.99 -9.42
N TYR A 44 11.94 9.20 -10.19
CA TYR A 44 11.70 7.76 -10.38
C TYR A 44 11.84 6.93 -9.09
N SER A 45 12.44 7.48 -8.03
CA SER A 45 12.60 6.80 -6.73
C SER A 45 11.30 6.29 -6.12
N ILE A 46 10.16 6.91 -6.43
CA ILE A 46 8.83 6.44 -6.00
C ILE A 46 8.49 5.08 -6.63
N ALA A 47 8.83 4.88 -7.91
CA ALA A 47 8.62 3.60 -8.58
C ALA A 47 9.48 2.49 -7.98
N LEU A 48 10.73 2.81 -7.62
CA LEU A 48 11.62 1.89 -6.90
C LEU A 48 11.06 1.52 -5.54
N LYS A 49 10.61 2.53 -4.76
CA LYS A 49 9.99 2.31 -3.46
C LYS A 49 8.76 1.43 -3.54
N ARG A 50 7.92 1.57 -4.60
CA ARG A 50 6.79 0.67 -4.83
C ARG A 50 7.26 -0.78 -5.03
N CYS A 51 8.33 -0.99 -5.80
CA CYS A 51 8.91 -2.32 -5.98
C CYS A 51 9.40 -2.91 -4.66
N GLU A 52 10.06 -2.13 -3.80
CA GLU A 52 10.52 -2.62 -2.49
C GLU A 52 9.37 -2.91 -1.52
N ASN A 53 8.39 -2.01 -1.44
CA ASN A 53 7.23 -2.14 -0.56
C ASN A 53 6.39 -3.39 -0.87
N GLY A 54 6.43 -3.89 -2.10
CA GLY A 54 5.71 -5.09 -2.51
C GLY A 54 6.07 -6.33 -1.68
N HIS A 55 7.31 -6.43 -1.21
CA HIS A 55 7.74 -7.49 -0.28
C HIS A 55 6.98 -7.41 1.05
N ASP A 56 6.95 -6.22 1.66
CA ASP A 56 6.34 -6.02 2.98
C ASP A 56 4.83 -6.16 2.93
N LEU A 57 4.20 -5.76 1.82
CA LEU A 57 2.77 -5.99 1.58
C LEU A 57 2.45 -7.48 1.49
N ALA A 58 3.31 -8.30 0.87
CA ALA A 58 3.13 -9.74 0.82
C ALA A 58 3.31 -10.40 2.19
N GLN A 59 4.22 -9.89 3.05
CA GLN A 59 4.33 -10.32 4.44
C GLN A 59 3.08 -9.96 5.25
N GLN A 60 2.61 -8.71 5.16
CA GLN A 60 1.40 -8.28 5.87
C GLN A 60 0.17 -9.10 5.47
N LEU A 61 0.05 -9.46 4.18
CA LEU A 61 -1.03 -10.33 3.73
C LEU A 61 -0.91 -11.75 4.31
N ALA A 62 0.30 -12.30 4.42
CA ALA A 62 0.53 -13.60 5.04
C ALA A 62 0.16 -13.56 6.53
N ASP A 63 0.59 -12.53 7.24
CA ASP A 63 0.30 -12.33 8.67
C ASP A 63 -1.22 -12.23 8.92
N MET A 64 -1.95 -11.50 8.05
CA MET A 64 -3.40 -11.42 8.11
C MET A 64 -4.07 -12.80 7.95
N PHE A 65 -3.57 -13.65 7.05
CA PHE A 65 -4.09 -15.01 6.89
C PHE A 65 -3.69 -15.93 8.05
N ASP A 66 -2.49 -15.77 8.63
CA ASP A 66 -2.08 -16.48 9.85
C ASP A 66 -3.03 -16.16 11.01
N GLU A 67 -3.33 -14.88 11.24
CA GLU A 67 -4.31 -14.46 12.25
C GLU A 67 -5.68 -15.07 12.00
N ARG A 68 -6.13 -15.09 10.74
CA ARG A 68 -7.38 -15.75 10.37
C ARG A 68 -7.36 -17.25 10.68
N ALA A 69 -6.29 -17.96 10.32
CA ALA A 69 -6.18 -19.39 10.58
C ALA A 69 -6.23 -19.71 12.09
N GLN A 70 -5.63 -18.86 12.92
CA GLN A 70 -5.66 -19.00 14.38
C GLN A 70 -7.07 -18.81 14.96
N ILE A 71 -7.85 -17.86 14.43
CA ILE A 71 -9.25 -17.66 14.84
C ILE A 71 -10.07 -18.93 14.57
N GLU A 72 -9.92 -19.51 13.38
CA GLU A 72 -10.64 -20.73 12.99
C GLU A 72 -10.27 -21.92 13.89
N LEU A 73 -8.99 -22.09 14.18
CA LEU A 73 -8.51 -23.15 15.07
C LEU A 73 -9.02 -22.96 16.51
N ALA A 74 -9.02 -21.72 17.01
CA ALA A 74 -9.53 -21.41 18.34
C ALA A 74 -11.02 -21.72 18.46
N TYR A 75 -11.82 -21.38 17.45
CA TYR A 75 -13.24 -21.72 17.42
C TYR A 75 -13.47 -23.23 17.39
N ALA A 76 -12.74 -23.94 16.52
CA ALA A 76 -12.81 -25.40 16.45
C ALA A 76 -12.49 -26.07 17.80
N ASN A 77 -11.44 -25.63 18.49
CA ASN A 77 -11.06 -26.19 19.80
C ASN A 77 -12.12 -25.92 20.87
N GLN A 78 -12.75 -24.75 20.86
CA GLN A 78 -13.86 -24.44 21.78
C GLN A 78 -15.07 -25.33 21.52
N LEU A 79 -15.40 -25.59 20.25
CA LEU A 79 -16.48 -26.51 19.87
C LEU A 79 -16.24 -27.94 20.33
N ARG A 80 -15.02 -28.47 20.17
CA ARG A 80 -14.64 -29.80 20.68
C ARG A 80 -14.77 -29.89 22.19
N HIS A 81 -14.24 -28.89 22.89
CA HIS A 81 -14.32 -28.83 24.35
C HIS A 81 -15.78 -28.78 24.83
N TRP A 82 -16.60 -27.93 24.21
CA TRP A 82 -18.03 -27.82 24.51
C TRP A 82 -18.78 -29.14 24.27
N SER A 83 -18.58 -29.77 23.10
CA SER A 83 -19.17 -31.05 22.73
C SER A 83 -18.82 -32.14 23.76
N TYR A 84 -17.53 -32.33 24.03
CA TYR A 84 -17.05 -33.33 24.99
C TYR A 84 -17.62 -33.11 26.40
N LYS A 85 -17.59 -31.86 26.88
CA LYS A 85 -18.12 -31.50 28.20
C LYS A 85 -19.59 -31.89 28.33
N TRP A 86 -20.44 -31.41 27.41
CA TRP A 86 -21.89 -31.60 27.54
C TRP A 86 -22.34 -33.03 27.31
N ARG A 87 -21.64 -33.80 26.47
CA ARG A 87 -21.92 -35.24 26.35
C ARG A 87 -21.61 -36.00 27.63
N ASN A 88 -20.51 -35.65 28.31
CA ASN A 88 -20.18 -36.24 29.60
C ASN A 88 -21.18 -35.85 30.69
N GLU A 89 -21.59 -34.58 30.77
CA GLU A 89 -22.62 -34.15 31.73
C GLU A 89 -23.97 -34.83 31.45
N LEU A 90 -24.38 -34.92 30.18
CA LEU A 90 -25.63 -35.56 29.78
C LEU A 90 -25.65 -37.06 30.09
N SER A 91 -24.51 -37.76 29.93
CA SER A 91 -24.39 -39.17 30.30
C SER A 91 -24.68 -39.44 31.80
N LYS A 92 -24.42 -38.46 32.66
CA LYS A 92 -24.65 -38.52 34.12
C LYS A 92 -25.99 -37.92 34.53
N SER A 93 -26.66 -37.22 33.62
CA SER A 93 -27.94 -36.59 33.89
C SER A 93 -29.06 -37.61 34.10
N GLN A 94 -30.07 -37.19 34.87
CA GLN A 94 -31.33 -37.93 35.06
C GLN A 94 -32.26 -37.84 33.85
N GLU A 95 -31.91 -37.05 32.82
CA GLU A 95 -32.67 -36.99 31.56
C GLU A 95 -32.67 -38.36 30.87
N TYR A 96 -33.77 -38.70 30.20
CA TYR A 96 -33.98 -40.03 29.59
C TYR A 96 -34.73 -39.95 28.27
N GLY A 97 -35.05 -41.12 27.70
CA GLY A 97 -35.97 -41.24 26.59
C GLY A 97 -35.50 -40.58 25.29
N THR A 98 -36.46 -40.18 24.49
CA THR A 98 -36.28 -39.51 23.21
C THR A 98 -35.77 -38.08 23.40
N ASN A 99 -36.14 -37.39 24.48
CA ASN A 99 -35.63 -36.07 24.81
C ASN A 99 -34.11 -36.05 25.02
N LYS A 100 -33.57 -36.99 25.82
CA LYS A 100 -32.11 -37.13 26.02
C LYS A 100 -31.36 -37.35 24.70
N LYS A 101 -31.94 -38.13 23.78
CA LYS A 101 -31.33 -38.40 22.46
C LYS A 101 -31.21 -37.14 21.62
N VAL A 102 -32.23 -36.27 21.62
CA VAL A 102 -32.16 -34.98 20.91
C VAL A 102 -31.09 -34.07 21.53
N TRP A 103 -31.01 -34.01 22.86
CA TRP A 103 -29.98 -33.22 23.53
C TRP A 103 -28.57 -33.78 23.26
N ASP A 104 -28.36 -35.09 23.26
CA ASP A 104 -27.06 -35.69 22.91
C ASP A 104 -26.70 -35.38 21.46
N GLN A 105 -27.68 -35.44 20.55
CA GLN A 105 -27.46 -35.07 19.15
C GLN A 105 -27.05 -33.60 18.99
N LEU A 106 -27.63 -32.68 19.79
CA LEU A 106 -27.23 -31.28 19.81
C LEU A 106 -25.77 -31.12 20.24
N ALA A 107 -25.35 -31.75 21.33
CA ALA A 107 -23.96 -31.68 21.77
C ALA A 107 -23.00 -32.28 20.73
N THR A 108 -23.42 -33.38 20.09
CA THR A 108 -22.66 -34.08 19.05
C THR A 108 -22.38 -33.22 17.81
N THR A 109 -23.19 -32.21 17.49
CA THR A 109 -22.92 -31.33 16.33
C THR A 109 -21.63 -30.51 16.47
N GLY A 110 -21.09 -30.36 17.68
CA GLY A 110 -19.85 -29.61 17.90
C GLY A 110 -18.64 -30.23 17.21
N GLU A 111 -18.53 -31.56 17.14
CA GLU A 111 -17.37 -32.24 16.51
C GLU A 111 -17.33 -32.07 14.97
N PRO A 112 -18.41 -32.34 14.22
CA PRO A 112 -18.46 -32.06 12.78
C PRO A 112 -18.18 -30.59 12.46
N MET A 113 -18.73 -29.65 13.23
CA MET A 113 -18.48 -28.22 13.04
C MET A 113 -17.01 -27.88 13.31
N ALA A 114 -16.44 -28.39 14.41
CA ALA A 114 -15.03 -28.20 14.72
C ALA A 114 -14.10 -28.77 13.65
N TYR A 115 -14.46 -29.90 13.05
CA TYR A 115 -13.72 -30.49 11.94
C TYR A 115 -13.67 -29.54 10.75
N VAL A 116 -14.82 -29.00 10.31
CA VAL A 116 -14.90 -28.04 9.19
C VAL A 116 -14.00 -26.83 9.42
N HIS A 117 -14.06 -26.22 10.60
CA HIS A 117 -13.23 -25.06 10.93
C HIS A 117 -11.74 -25.42 11.10
N SER A 118 -11.42 -26.62 11.58
CA SER A 118 -10.02 -27.11 11.61
C SER A 118 -9.46 -27.30 10.21
N THR A 119 -10.24 -27.87 9.28
CA THR A 119 -9.85 -28.05 7.87
C THR A 119 -9.64 -26.71 7.17
N LEU A 120 -10.51 -25.73 7.44
CA LEU A 120 -10.35 -24.36 6.97
C LEU A 120 -9.03 -23.75 7.47
N SER A 121 -8.76 -23.83 8.78
CA SER A 121 -7.49 -23.38 9.38
C SER A 121 -6.27 -24.06 8.75
N ALA A 122 -6.33 -25.38 8.54
CA ALA A 122 -5.26 -26.15 7.91
C ALA A 122 -5.03 -25.73 6.46
N SER A 123 -6.09 -25.53 5.67
CA SER A 123 -5.98 -25.10 4.27
C SER A 123 -5.29 -23.73 4.14
N LEU A 124 -5.56 -22.82 5.08
CA LEU A 124 -4.84 -21.54 5.16
C LEU A 124 -3.36 -21.74 5.54
N SER A 125 -3.10 -22.51 6.60
CA SER A 125 -1.77 -22.67 7.21
C SER A 125 -0.80 -23.52 6.40
N GLU A 126 -1.32 -24.52 5.67
CA GLU A 126 -0.52 -25.54 4.99
C GLU A 126 -0.43 -25.30 3.48
N SER A 127 -1.35 -24.54 2.88
CA SER A 127 -1.37 -24.26 1.44
C SER A 127 -1.24 -22.77 1.12
N LEU A 128 -2.24 -21.95 1.50
CA LEU A 128 -2.33 -20.56 1.08
C LEU A 128 -1.14 -19.71 1.58
N ILE A 129 -0.86 -19.76 2.89
CA ILE A 129 0.18 -18.96 3.53
C ILE A 129 1.58 -19.40 3.07
N PRO A 130 1.93 -20.70 3.02
CA PRO A 130 3.20 -21.15 2.45
C PRO A 130 3.41 -20.72 1.01
N ASN A 131 2.39 -20.81 0.15
CA ASN A 131 2.47 -20.36 -1.24
C ASN A 131 2.81 -18.86 -1.33
N LEU A 132 2.11 -18.01 -0.55
CA LEU A 132 2.38 -16.58 -0.49
C LEU A 132 3.79 -16.25 0.01
N ARG A 133 4.26 -16.94 1.06
CA ARG A 133 5.62 -16.77 1.60
C ARG A 133 6.70 -17.23 0.61
N GLN A 134 6.46 -18.34 -0.10
CA GLN A 134 7.37 -18.87 -1.10
C GLN A 134 7.46 -17.94 -2.31
N TRP A 135 6.32 -17.50 -2.86
CA TRP A 135 6.30 -16.53 -3.95
C TRP A 135 7.06 -15.25 -3.57
N ARG A 136 6.86 -14.74 -2.35
CA ARG A 136 7.60 -13.57 -1.87
C ARG A 136 9.11 -13.83 -1.85
N LYS A 137 9.56 -14.97 -1.33
CA LYS A 137 10.98 -15.33 -1.26
C LYS A 137 11.62 -15.39 -2.65
N GLU A 138 10.93 -15.97 -3.63
CA GLU A 138 11.42 -16.10 -5.01
C GLU A 138 11.38 -14.77 -5.78
N HIS A 139 10.32 -13.98 -5.59
CA HIS A 139 10.11 -12.75 -6.34
C HIS A 139 10.98 -11.58 -5.84
N TYR A 140 11.39 -11.62 -4.57
CA TYR A 140 12.19 -10.58 -3.91
C TYR A 140 13.56 -11.11 -3.46
N GLU A 141 14.37 -11.58 -4.42
CA GLU A 141 15.76 -12.01 -4.17
C GLU A 141 16.59 -10.86 -3.57
N ARG A 142 17.20 -11.11 -2.40
CA ARG A 142 18.06 -10.13 -1.72
C ARG A 142 19.49 -10.22 -2.21
N TYR A 143 20.11 -9.05 -2.40
CA TYR A 143 21.54 -8.87 -2.56
C TYR A 143 22.02 -7.88 -1.47
N LEU A 144 22.72 -8.39 -0.46
CA LEU A 144 23.08 -7.67 0.75
C LEU A 144 21.83 -7.07 1.45
N LEU A 145 21.76 -5.75 1.59
CA LEU A 145 20.65 -5.03 2.23
C LEU A 145 19.49 -4.72 1.28
N HIS A 146 19.64 -4.94 -0.04
CA HIS A 146 18.69 -4.49 -1.06
C HIS A 146 18.11 -5.62 -1.89
N TYR A 147 16.99 -5.38 -2.58
CA TYR A 147 16.46 -6.32 -3.55
C TYR A 147 17.18 -6.18 -4.88
N LYS A 148 17.66 -7.31 -5.41
CA LYS A 148 18.47 -7.37 -6.63
C LYS A 148 17.78 -6.69 -7.81
N LYS A 149 16.49 -6.94 -8.00
CA LYS A 149 15.72 -6.37 -9.11
C LYS A 149 15.50 -4.87 -8.97
N THR A 150 15.24 -4.38 -7.76
CA THR A 150 15.15 -2.94 -7.49
C THR A 150 16.48 -2.24 -7.77
N LYS A 151 17.61 -2.83 -7.38
CA LYS A 151 18.95 -2.28 -7.67
C LYS A 151 19.27 -2.24 -9.15
N GLU A 152 18.85 -3.25 -9.92
CA GLU A 152 18.93 -3.22 -11.38
C GLU A 152 18.17 -2.04 -11.97
N PHE A 153 16.91 -1.83 -11.56
CA PHE A 153 16.11 -0.68 -12.00
C PHE A 153 16.73 0.67 -11.58
N GLU A 154 17.25 0.77 -10.36
CA GLU A 154 17.91 1.98 -9.86
C GLU A 154 19.11 2.35 -10.72
N ARG A 155 19.99 1.38 -11.03
CA ARG A 155 21.13 1.59 -11.91
C ARG A 155 20.69 2.04 -13.30
N ASP A 156 19.71 1.35 -13.88
CA ASP A 156 19.24 1.67 -15.23
C ASP A 156 18.64 3.10 -15.30
N PHE A 157 17.90 3.54 -14.27
CA PHE A 157 17.40 4.92 -14.18
C PHE A 157 18.53 5.94 -14.00
N LEU A 158 19.52 5.65 -13.16
CA LEU A 158 20.69 6.51 -12.96
C LEU A 158 21.45 6.70 -14.28
N ASP A 159 21.67 5.62 -15.02
CA ASP A 159 22.35 5.65 -16.31
C ASP A 159 21.54 6.43 -17.35
N ALA A 160 20.22 6.24 -17.40
CA ALA A 160 19.33 6.99 -18.30
C ALA A 160 19.27 8.49 -17.98
N GLN A 161 19.37 8.88 -16.71
CA GLN A 161 19.39 10.29 -16.29
C GLN A 161 20.77 10.94 -16.38
N LYS A 162 21.85 10.17 -16.53
CA LYS A 162 23.23 10.69 -16.40
C LYS A 162 23.57 11.82 -17.37
N SER A 163 23.27 11.65 -18.66
CA SER A 163 23.52 12.68 -19.69
C SER A 163 22.57 13.87 -19.52
N TRP A 164 21.30 13.59 -19.20
CA TRP A 164 20.28 14.59 -18.98
C TRP A 164 20.62 15.51 -17.79
N ASN A 165 21.06 14.94 -16.66
CA ASN A 165 21.47 15.69 -15.48
C ASN A 165 22.66 16.62 -15.78
N LYS A 166 23.68 16.12 -16.49
CA LYS A 166 24.80 16.97 -16.93
C LYS A 166 24.35 18.14 -17.79
N LEU A 167 23.36 17.94 -18.64
CA LEU A 167 22.80 18.99 -19.49
C LEU A 167 21.97 20.00 -18.70
N LEU A 168 21.20 19.54 -17.69
CA LEU A 168 20.51 20.42 -16.75
C LEU A 168 21.49 21.27 -15.93
N ASP A 169 22.62 20.71 -15.48
CA ASP A 169 23.68 21.44 -14.80
C ASP A 169 24.27 22.53 -15.71
N LYS A 170 24.61 22.18 -16.97
CA LYS A 170 25.08 23.14 -17.99
C LYS A 170 24.06 24.26 -18.24
N ILE A 171 22.77 23.92 -18.33
CA ILE A 171 21.67 24.90 -18.49
C ILE A 171 21.60 25.84 -17.28
N SER A 172 21.73 25.30 -16.06
CA SER A 172 21.73 26.07 -14.82
C SER A 172 22.90 27.06 -14.77
N GLU A 173 24.10 26.60 -15.13
CA GLU A 173 25.31 27.43 -15.22
C GLU A 173 25.16 28.54 -16.27
N CYS A 174 24.75 28.21 -17.50
CA CYS A 174 24.54 29.21 -18.56
C CYS A 174 23.47 30.24 -18.19
N LYS A 175 22.39 29.80 -17.51
CA LYS A 175 21.35 30.69 -17.00
C LYS A 175 21.91 31.66 -15.95
N SER A 176 22.73 31.15 -15.03
CA SER A 176 23.38 31.96 -13.99
C SER A 176 24.32 33.01 -14.60
N MET A 177 25.13 32.63 -15.60
CA MET A 177 25.99 33.54 -16.34
C MET A 177 25.18 34.64 -17.03
N TYR A 178 24.10 34.27 -17.74
CA TYR A 178 23.22 35.22 -18.41
C TYR A 178 22.57 36.21 -17.43
N TYR A 179 22.06 35.73 -16.29
CA TYR A 179 21.46 36.60 -15.28
C TYR A 179 22.49 37.53 -14.63
N SER A 180 23.71 37.04 -14.42
CA SER A 180 24.82 37.85 -13.91
C SER A 180 25.23 38.96 -14.89
N ALA A 181 25.31 38.66 -16.19
CA ALA A 181 25.58 39.64 -17.24
C ALA A 181 24.47 40.70 -17.33
N CYS A 182 23.20 40.28 -17.21
CA CYS A 182 22.06 41.22 -17.15
C CYS A 182 22.15 42.17 -15.95
N LYS A 183 22.48 41.64 -14.77
CA LYS A 183 22.66 42.44 -13.56
C LYS A 183 23.84 43.42 -13.70
N ALA A 184 24.97 42.96 -14.24
CA ALA A 184 26.15 43.79 -14.45
C ALA A 184 25.90 44.93 -15.46
N SER A 185 25.19 44.65 -16.56
CA SER A 185 24.80 45.67 -17.55
C SER A 185 23.88 46.73 -16.96
N LYS A 186 22.91 46.33 -16.12
CA LYS A 186 22.06 47.27 -15.40
C LYS A 186 22.88 48.19 -14.49
N LEU A 187 23.79 47.63 -13.70
CA LEU A 187 24.69 48.41 -12.83
C LEU A 187 25.62 49.34 -13.64
N ALA A 188 26.15 48.88 -14.77
CA ALA A 188 26.99 49.70 -15.64
C ALA A 188 26.19 50.89 -16.23
N SER A 189 24.96 50.64 -16.67
CA SER A 189 24.07 51.68 -17.22
C SER A 189 23.64 52.68 -16.15
N GLU A 190 23.36 52.22 -14.92
CA GLU A 190 23.06 53.09 -13.77
C GLU A 190 24.27 53.95 -13.38
N ALA A 191 25.48 53.39 -13.40
CA ALA A 191 26.72 54.12 -13.13
C ALA A 191 27.01 55.19 -14.19
N GLU A 192 26.80 54.87 -15.48
CA GLU A 192 26.89 55.82 -16.58
C GLU A 192 25.87 56.96 -16.42
N ASN A 193 24.58 56.63 -16.20
CA ASN A 193 23.52 57.62 -15.99
C ASN A 193 23.77 58.53 -14.78
N LYS A 194 24.26 57.96 -13.66
CA LYS A 194 24.62 58.73 -12.47
C LYS A 194 25.80 59.65 -12.73
N SER A 195 26.79 59.20 -13.52
CA SER A 195 27.92 60.03 -13.95
C SER A 195 27.47 61.16 -14.87
N ILE A 196 26.57 60.89 -15.81
CA ILE A 196 25.98 61.91 -16.71
C ILE A 196 25.23 62.96 -15.89
N TYR A 197 24.36 62.52 -14.96
CA TYR A 197 23.61 63.41 -14.08
C TYR A 197 24.52 64.28 -13.20
N TYR A 198 25.53 63.68 -12.56
CA TYR A 198 26.49 64.41 -11.72
C TYR A 198 27.23 65.49 -12.52
N LEU A 199 27.66 65.18 -13.75
CA LEU A 199 28.33 66.13 -14.62
C LEU A 199 27.39 67.26 -15.09
N ALA A 200 26.13 66.96 -15.40
CA ALA A 200 25.12 67.96 -15.75
C ALA A 200 24.81 68.93 -14.59
N CYS A 201 24.84 68.47 -13.35
CA CYS A 201 24.70 69.33 -12.17
C CYS A 201 25.97 70.15 -11.87
N LYS A 202 27.17 69.65 -12.19
CA LYS A 202 28.45 70.29 -11.87
C LYS A 202 28.85 71.38 -12.88
N SER A 203 28.39 71.29 -14.14
CA SER A 203 28.64 72.29 -15.20
C SER A 203 27.98 73.66 -14.96
N SER A 204 27.28 73.86 -13.84
CA SER A 204 26.71 75.15 -13.40
C SER A 204 27.74 76.07 -12.71
N LYS A 205 28.96 75.60 -12.40
CA LYS A 205 30.08 76.43 -11.94
C LYS A 205 31.17 76.48 -13.00
N LEU A 206 31.82 77.64 -13.20
CA LEU A 206 32.94 77.85 -14.13
C LEU A 206 33.97 76.72 -13.98
N VAL A 207 34.17 75.90 -15.01
CA VAL A 207 35.08 74.75 -15.02
C VAL A 207 36.32 75.10 -15.83
N ASP A 208 37.51 74.85 -15.29
CA ASP A 208 38.80 75.00 -15.98
C ASP A 208 38.97 73.96 -17.12
N ASP A 209 39.62 74.35 -18.22
CA ASP A 209 39.82 73.54 -19.44
C ASP A 209 40.51 72.18 -19.20
N ALA A 210 41.25 72.02 -18.11
CA ALA A 210 41.91 70.78 -17.72
C ALA A 210 40.95 69.75 -17.07
N GLU A 211 39.95 70.19 -16.30
CA GLU A 211 38.93 69.31 -15.69
C GLU A 211 37.91 68.81 -16.73
N SER A 212 37.66 69.61 -17.78
CA SER A 212 36.78 69.26 -18.90
C SER A 212 37.26 68.02 -19.68
N LYS A 213 38.58 67.93 -19.93
CA LYS A 213 39.19 66.77 -20.62
C LYS A 213 39.14 65.48 -19.79
N SER A 214 39.43 65.57 -18.49
CA SER A 214 39.33 64.46 -17.52
C SER A 214 37.90 63.89 -17.43
N SER A 215 36.89 64.77 -17.42
CA SER A 215 35.46 64.40 -17.44
C SER A 215 35.02 63.68 -18.72
N GLY A 216 35.59 64.03 -19.88
CA GLY A 216 35.31 63.38 -21.15
C GLY A 216 35.87 61.95 -21.23
N GLU A 217 37.09 61.75 -20.73
CA GLU A 217 37.75 60.45 -20.70
C GLU A 217 37.05 59.46 -19.74
N GLN A 218 36.57 59.96 -18.59
CA GLN A 218 35.79 59.17 -17.64
C GLN A 218 34.41 58.78 -18.18
N ARG A 219 33.76 59.64 -18.98
CA ARG A 219 32.51 59.32 -19.70
C ARG A 219 32.72 58.23 -20.74
N LYS A 220 33.75 58.36 -21.58
CA LYS A 220 34.08 57.35 -22.59
C LYS A 220 34.34 55.99 -21.96
N LYS A 221 35.06 55.95 -20.83
CA LYS A 221 35.32 54.71 -20.07
C LYS A 221 34.05 54.05 -19.52
N LEU A 222 33.04 54.83 -19.12
CA LEU A 222 31.76 54.30 -18.66
C LEU A 222 30.91 53.79 -19.84
N ALA A 223 30.88 54.51 -20.95
CA ALA A 223 30.23 54.08 -22.19
C ALA A 223 30.84 52.76 -22.71
N ASP A 224 32.17 52.64 -22.74
CA ASP A 224 32.87 51.41 -23.15
C ASP A 224 32.53 50.22 -22.25
N LYS A 225 32.34 50.45 -20.94
CA LYS A 225 31.89 49.43 -19.98
C LYS A 225 30.46 48.99 -20.24
N VAL A 226 29.56 49.93 -20.58
CA VAL A 226 28.17 49.62 -20.93
C VAL A 226 28.10 48.81 -22.21
N ASP A 227 28.86 49.18 -23.24
CA ASP A 227 28.90 48.44 -24.50
C ASP A 227 29.54 47.06 -24.37
N THR A 228 30.55 46.92 -23.52
CA THR A 228 31.11 45.60 -23.16
C THR A 228 30.08 44.74 -22.45
N ALA A 229 29.35 45.29 -21.48
CA ALA A 229 28.30 44.57 -20.76
C ALA A 229 27.12 44.18 -21.67
N ARG A 230 26.77 45.00 -22.67
CA ARG A 230 25.77 44.67 -23.69
C ARG A 230 26.21 43.49 -24.58
N ARG A 231 27.47 43.49 -25.04
CA ARG A 231 28.04 42.37 -25.81
C ARG A 231 28.04 41.08 -25.00
N GLU A 232 28.36 41.16 -23.71
CA GLU A 232 28.35 40.01 -22.79
C GLU A 232 26.94 39.42 -22.59
N ILE A 233 25.90 40.25 -22.52
CA ILE A 233 24.50 39.76 -22.50
C ILE A 233 24.19 38.94 -23.75
N ILE A 234 24.53 39.45 -24.94
CA ILE A 234 24.22 38.75 -26.20
C ILE A 234 24.97 37.41 -26.24
N PHE A 235 26.24 37.41 -25.86
CA PHE A 235 27.06 36.20 -25.82
C PHE A 235 26.51 35.14 -24.85
N THR A 236 26.26 35.52 -23.60
CA THR A 236 25.73 34.61 -22.57
C THR A 236 24.31 34.13 -22.90
N ARG A 237 23.48 34.99 -23.51
CA ARG A 237 22.15 34.60 -24.02
C ARG A 237 22.23 33.53 -25.09
N THR A 238 23.09 33.72 -26.09
CA THR A 238 23.28 32.74 -27.17
C THR A 238 23.75 31.39 -26.62
N LYS A 239 24.73 31.40 -25.70
CA LYS A 239 25.17 30.18 -25.01
C LYS A 239 24.04 29.49 -24.24
N TYR A 240 23.24 30.25 -23.49
CA TYR A 240 22.09 29.70 -22.77
C TYR A 240 21.05 29.09 -23.72
N GLN A 241 20.73 29.78 -24.83
CA GLN A 241 19.79 29.28 -25.83
C GLN A 241 20.30 28.03 -26.54
N GLN A 242 21.60 27.94 -26.82
CA GLN A 242 22.22 26.74 -27.35
C GLN A 242 22.08 25.55 -26.40
N ALA A 243 22.37 25.73 -25.10
CA ALA A 243 22.19 24.67 -24.11
C ALA A 243 20.72 24.20 -24.00
N ILE A 244 19.75 25.12 -24.13
CA ILE A 244 18.33 24.76 -24.18
C ILE A 244 17.97 23.96 -25.44
N ASN A 245 18.55 24.32 -26.60
CA ASN A 245 18.30 23.59 -27.84
C ASN A 245 18.90 22.18 -27.81
N GLU A 246 20.12 22.02 -27.29
CA GLU A 246 20.71 20.70 -27.03
C GLU A 246 19.78 19.83 -26.16
N ALA A 247 19.13 20.41 -25.14
CA ALA A 247 18.18 19.67 -24.31
C ALA A 247 16.89 19.32 -25.06
N ARG A 248 16.41 20.19 -25.95
CA ARG A 248 15.26 19.87 -26.80
C ARG A 248 15.53 18.69 -27.73
N GLU A 249 16.76 18.60 -28.26
CA GLU A 249 17.19 17.51 -29.13
C GLU A 249 17.39 16.19 -28.37
N GLN A 250 17.94 16.22 -27.15
CA GLN A 250 18.16 15.01 -26.35
C GLN A 250 16.89 14.49 -25.65
N ARG A 251 15.90 15.36 -25.41
CA ARG A 251 14.69 15.04 -24.63
C ARG A 251 13.94 13.80 -25.12
N PRO A 252 13.68 13.58 -26.43
CA PRO A 252 12.94 12.40 -26.87
C PRO A 252 13.62 11.09 -26.50
N ASN A 253 14.95 11.01 -26.64
CA ASN A 253 15.72 9.81 -26.28
C ASN A 253 15.72 9.58 -24.76
N TYR A 254 15.87 10.65 -23.97
CA TYR A 254 15.76 10.60 -22.53
C TYR A 254 14.37 10.09 -22.08
N GLU A 255 13.30 10.68 -22.59
CA GLU A 255 11.93 10.27 -22.26
C GLU A 255 11.65 8.82 -22.67
N SER A 256 12.08 8.41 -23.86
CA SER A 256 11.90 7.04 -24.34
C SER A 256 12.61 6.04 -23.42
N THR A 257 13.88 6.29 -23.08
CA THR A 257 14.66 5.40 -22.22
C THR A 257 14.05 5.30 -20.82
N MET A 258 13.67 6.43 -20.22
CA MET A 258 12.99 6.48 -18.92
C MET A 258 11.66 5.71 -18.94
N LYS A 259 10.88 5.82 -20.01
CA LYS A 259 9.61 5.07 -20.18
C LYS A 259 9.86 3.57 -20.26
N THR A 260 10.83 3.10 -21.06
CA THR A 260 11.16 1.67 -21.16
C THR A 260 11.55 1.07 -19.82
N ILE A 261 12.33 1.78 -19.00
CA ILE A 261 12.70 1.31 -17.66
C ILE A 261 11.47 1.31 -16.74
N PHE A 262 10.64 2.37 -16.80
CA PHE A 262 9.41 2.44 -16.02
C PHE A 262 8.43 1.31 -16.35
N GLU A 263 8.27 0.96 -17.62
CA GLU A 263 7.44 -0.18 -18.05
C GLU A 263 7.92 -1.51 -17.44
N ARG A 264 9.23 -1.70 -17.27
CA ARG A 264 9.77 -2.87 -16.55
C ARG A 264 9.38 -2.85 -15.07
N THR A 265 9.35 -1.69 -14.42
CA THR A 265 8.85 -1.56 -13.03
C THR A 265 7.33 -1.80 -12.93
N GLN A 266 6.58 -1.43 -13.99
CA GLN A 266 5.14 -1.71 -14.09
C GLN A 266 4.89 -3.22 -14.28
N ALA A 267 5.65 -3.87 -15.15
CA ALA A 267 5.55 -5.32 -15.36
C ALA A 267 5.90 -6.11 -14.09
N PHE A 268 6.90 -5.64 -13.32
CA PHE A 268 7.23 -6.20 -12.01
C PHE A 268 6.06 -6.08 -11.03
N GLU A 269 5.47 -4.88 -10.88
CA GLU A 269 4.31 -4.68 -10.02
C GLU A 269 3.08 -5.47 -10.48
N LYS A 270 2.85 -5.59 -11.79
CA LYS A 270 1.73 -6.36 -12.35
C LYS A 270 1.77 -7.82 -11.86
N ARG A 271 2.96 -8.46 -11.83
CA ARG A 271 3.11 -9.83 -11.34
C ARG A 271 2.67 -9.97 -9.88
N ARG A 272 2.98 -8.98 -9.03
CA ARG A 272 2.52 -8.95 -7.63
C ARG A 272 1.01 -8.83 -7.55
N LEU A 273 0.41 -7.92 -8.33
CA LEU A 273 -1.03 -7.70 -8.33
C LEU A 273 -1.80 -8.93 -8.85
N ASP A 274 -1.32 -9.57 -9.91
CA ASP A 274 -1.91 -10.80 -10.43
C ASP A 274 -1.84 -11.93 -9.39
N PHE A 275 -0.67 -12.13 -8.77
CA PHE A 275 -0.50 -13.14 -7.72
C PHE A 275 -1.38 -12.89 -6.49
N PHE A 276 -1.56 -11.62 -6.09
CA PHE A 276 -2.48 -11.26 -5.01
C PHE A 276 -3.92 -11.61 -5.38
N LYS A 277 -4.33 -11.34 -6.62
CA LYS A 277 -5.66 -11.71 -7.11
C LYS A 277 -5.86 -13.23 -7.07
N GLU A 278 -4.87 -14.02 -7.50
CA GLU A 278 -4.90 -15.48 -7.40
C GLU A 278 -4.99 -15.96 -5.94
N THR A 279 -4.26 -15.32 -5.03
CA THR A 279 -4.32 -15.61 -3.59
C THR A 279 -5.73 -15.35 -3.03
N TYR A 280 -6.37 -14.26 -3.43
CA TYR A 280 -7.75 -13.94 -3.00
C TYR A 280 -8.77 -14.94 -3.56
N ASP A 281 -8.58 -15.37 -4.81
CA ASP A 281 -9.43 -16.39 -5.45
C ASP A 281 -9.30 -17.75 -4.74
N GLU A 282 -8.07 -18.16 -4.40
CA GLU A 282 -7.82 -19.39 -3.65
C GLU A 282 -8.47 -19.35 -2.27
N TYR A 283 -8.34 -18.22 -1.57
CA TYR A 283 -9.02 -18.01 -0.30
C TYR A 283 -10.56 -18.09 -0.42
N ALA A 284 -11.14 -17.54 -1.50
CA ALA A 284 -12.57 -17.64 -1.75
C ALA A 284 -13.03 -19.10 -1.95
N LYS A 285 -12.27 -19.90 -2.71
CA LYS A 285 -12.52 -21.34 -2.89
C LYS A 285 -12.45 -22.11 -1.57
N ILE A 286 -11.44 -21.82 -0.75
CA ILE A 286 -11.29 -22.40 0.58
C ILE A 286 -12.55 -22.13 1.45
N LEU A 287 -13.10 -20.91 1.40
CA LEU A 287 -14.33 -20.57 2.12
C LEU A 287 -15.57 -21.27 1.56
N GLU A 288 -15.68 -21.39 0.24
CA GLU A 288 -16.81 -22.06 -0.43
C GLU A 288 -16.90 -23.54 -0.02
N ILE A 289 -15.77 -24.25 -0.01
CA ILE A 289 -15.66 -25.63 0.45
C ILE A 289 -16.03 -25.77 1.94
N ALA A 290 -15.66 -24.79 2.76
CA ALA A 290 -15.97 -24.78 4.18
C ALA A 290 -17.46 -24.46 4.48
N THR A 291 -18.22 -23.92 3.54
CA THR A 291 -19.57 -23.40 3.79
C THR A 291 -20.67 -24.02 2.93
N ILE A 292 -20.64 -23.80 1.61
CA ILE A 292 -21.76 -24.10 0.69
C ILE A 292 -21.75 -25.58 0.27
N ASP A 293 -20.57 -26.10 -0.06
CA ASP A 293 -20.41 -27.47 -0.57
C ASP A 293 -20.05 -28.48 0.50
N ASN A 294 -20.22 -28.11 1.76
CA ASN A 294 -19.79 -28.94 2.85
C ASN A 294 -20.79 -30.08 3.17
N SER A 295 -20.46 -31.29 2.73
CA SER A 295 -21.27 -32.50 2.96
C SER A 295 -21.41 -32.84 4.45
N ILE A 296 -20.43 -32.47 5.27
CA ILE A 296 -20.43 -32.71 6.72
C ILE A 296 -21.51 -31.84 7.38
N LEU A 297 -21.58 -30.55 7.04
CA LEU A 297 -22.64 -29.67 7.55
C LEU A 297 -24.04 -30.11 7.10
N LYS A 298 -24.17 -30.56 5.84
CA LYS A 298 -25.44 -31.11 5.31
C LYS A 298 -25.88 -32.36 6.09
N THR A 299 -24.96 -33.30 6.31
CA THR A 299 -25.21 -34.54 7.05
C THR A 299 -25.52 -34.26 8.52
N MET A 300 -24.76 -33.37 9.16
CA MET A 300 -24.97 -32.94 10.54
C MET A 300 -26.39 -32.38 10.74
N ASN A 301 -26.83 -31.48 9.83
CA ASN A 301 -28.17 -30.91 9.88
C ASN A 301 -29.26 -31.97 9.63
N ALA A 302 -29.05 -32.88 8.68
CA ALA A 302 -29.97 -33.98 8.41
C ALA A 302 -30.14 -34.90 9.63
N ASN A 303 -29.04 -35.28 10.28
CA ASN A 303 -29.06 -36.10 11.49
C ASN A 303 -29.77 -35.39 12.66
N PHE A 304 -29.52 -34.10 12.85
CA PHE A 304 -30.21 -33.33 13.89
C PHE A 304 -31.73 -33.27 13.65
N LYS A 305 -32.15 -33.02 12.41
CA LYS A 305 -33.58 -33.07 12.02
C LYS A 305 -34.18 -34.45 12.23
N ALA A 306 -33.46 -35.51 11.88
CA ALA A 306 -33.92 -36.88 12.10
C ALA A 306 -34.14 -37.17 13.60
N SER A 307 -33.23 -36.72 14.48
CA SER A 307 -33.42 -36.85 15.92
C SER A 307 -34.63 -36.07 16.44
N LEU A 308 -34.90 -34.88 15.90
CA LEU A 308 -36.10 -34.12 16.25
C LEU A 308 -37.39 -34.81 15.81
N LEU A 309 -37.39 -35.49 14.66
CA LEU A 309 -38.57 -36.21 14.16
C LEU A 309 -38.95 -37.41 15.04
N VAL A 310 -37.99 -38.00 15.74
CA VAL A 310 -38.23 -39.14 16.65
C VAL A 310 -38.42 -38.70 18.11
N HIS A 311 -38.46 -37.39 18.38
CA HIS A 311 -38.79 -36.87 19.70
C HIS A 311 -40.28 -37.09 19.98
N ASP A 312 -40.59 -37.79 21.07
CA ASP A 312 -41.95 -38.11 21.47
C ASP A 312 -42.10 -37.96 22.99
N SER A 313 -42.76 -36.87 23.37
CA SER A 313 -43.01 -36.57 24.78
C SER A 313 -44.00 -37.54 25.43
N LEU A 314 -44.95 -38.08 24.67
CA LEU A 314 -45.91 -39.06 25.20
C LEU A 314 -45.21 -40.39 25.47
N GLN A 315 -44.36 -40.83 24.54
CA GLN A 315 -43.54 -42.03 24.74
C GLN A 315 -42.67 -41.91 25.99
N ASP A 316 -42.03 -40.75 26.20
CA ASP A 316 -41.17 -40.53 27.36
C ASP A 316 -41.98 -40.56 28.68
N LEU A 317 -43.15 -39.92 28.72
CA LEU A 317 -44.05 -39.96 29.88
C LEU A 317 -44.59 -41.36 30.17
N LEU A 318 -44.96 -42.12 29.14
CA LEU A 318 -45.41 -43.50 29.28
C LEU A 318 -44.31 -44.39 29.84
N TRP A 319 -43.07 -44.25 29.33
CA TRP A 319 -41.92 -44.96 29.85
C TRP A 319 -41.68 -44.63 31.32
N TRP A 320 -41.80 -43.36 31.72
CA TRP A 320 -41.67 -42.95 33.12
C TRP A 320 -42.71 -43.61 34.03
N ASP A 321 -43.99 -43.53 33.67
CA ASP A 321 -45.07 -44.10 34.50
C ASP A 321 -44.94 -45.64 34.64
N GLN A 322 -44.47 -46.32 33.59
CA GLN A 322 -44.18 -47.75 33.60
C GLN A 322 -43.04 -48.16 34.53
N ASN A 323 -42.01 -47.32 34.67
CA ASN A 323 -40.81 -47.67 35.43
C ASN A 323 -40.78 -47.09 36.84
N TYR A 324 -41.48 -45.96 37.07
CA TYR A 324 -41.44 -45.21 38.34
C TYR A 324 -42.81 -44.74 38.84
N GLY A 325 -43.86 -44.90 38.04
CA GLY A 325 -45.20 -44.38 38.35
C GLY A 325 -46.20 -45.46 38.75
N THR A 326 -47.45 -45.20 38.41
CA THR A 326 -48.63 -45.97 38.83
C THR A 326 -48.70 -47.37 38.19
N GLN A 327 -47.98 -47.61 37.10
CA GLN A 327 -47.90 -48.89 36.43
C GLN A 327 -46.83 -49.83 37.02
N THR A 328 -46.09 -49.38 38.04
CA THR A 328 -45.13 -50.23 38.74
C THR A 328 -45.82 -51.26 39.64
N ASN A 329 -45.27 -52.47 39.70
CA ASN A 329 -45.80 -53.52 40.55
C ASN A 329 -45.63 -53.15 42.03
N SER A 330 -46.76 -53.04 42.74
CA SER A 330 -46.79 -52.81 44.18
C SER A 330 -47.09 -54.11 44.92
N ARG A 331 -46.31 -54.41 45.97
CA ARG A 331 -46.66 -55.44 46.94
C ARG A 331 -47.55 -54.80 47.99
N TRP A 332 -48.84 -55.05 47.88
CA TRP A 332 -49.80 -54.58 48.86
C TRP A 332 -49.73 -55.48 50.11
N PRO A 333 -49.95 -54.92 51.32
CA PRO A 333 -49.97 -55.73 52.53
C PRO A 333 -51.05 -56.82 52.44
N GLU A 334 -50.63 -58.07 52.65
CA GLU A 334 -51.51 -59.22 52.77
C GLU A 334 -51.31 -59.84 54.17
N TYR A 335 -52.25 -60.67 54.60
CA TYR A 335 -52.10 -61.40 55.84
C TYR A 335 -50.95 -62.42 55.72
N GLU A 336 -49.96 -62.32 56.60
CA GLU A 336 -48.85 -63.27 56.71
C GLU A 336 -49.02 -64.09 58.00
N GLU A 337 -49.07 -65.42 57.88
CA GLU A 337 -49.18 -66.31 59.04
C GLU A 337 -47.85 -66.34 59.80
N TYR A 338 -47.91 -66.29 61.13
CA TYR A 338 -46.71 -66.36 61.97
C TYR A 338 -46.10 -67.77 61.86
N ILE A 339 -44.87 -67.84 61.37
CA ILE A 339 -44.08 -69.08 61.30
C ILE A 339 -42.98 -68.98 62.36
N ASP A 340 -43.02 -69.88 63.35
CA ASP A 340 -41.98 -70.03 64.39
C ASP A 340 -40.62 -70.47 63.82
#